data_AF-X8DX60-F1
#
_entry.id   AF-X8DX60-F1
#
_cell.length_a   1.000
_cell.length_b   1.000
_cell.length_c   1.000
_cell.angle_alpha   90.00
_cell.angle_beta   90.00
_cell.angle_gamma   90.00
#
_symmetry.space_group_name_H-M   'P 1'
#
loop_
_entity.id
_entity.type
_entity.pdbx_description
1 polymer ?
#
loop_
_entity_poly.entity_id
_entity_poly.type
_entity_poly.pdbx_seq_one_letter_code
_entity_poly.pdbx_strand_id
1 'polypeptide(L)'
;MSWAEATEMIAAAHVHTIKTYGPDRVAGFSPIPAMSMVSHAAGSRFVELIGGVMTSFYDWYADLPVASPQVFGDQTDVPESGDWWDAAYLIMWGSNVPITRTPDAHWMAEARYRGAKVVTVSPDYADNTKFADEWMPCAAGTDAALAMAMGHVILSECYVQQQVPFFTDYARRYTDLPFLIKLEERGDALVPGKNLSAADIGQTVENAAFKPVVLDEATNSIVVPTAQSDFATARTALESGIWTSVT
;
A
#
# COMPACT_ATOMS: atom_id res chain seq x y z
N MET A 1 41.66 8.10 25.83
CA MET A 1 41.61 7.05 24.78
C MET A 1 41.98 7.68 23.46
N SER A 2 42.97 7.14 22.75
CA SER A 2 43.32 7.59 21.40
C SER A 2 42.48 6.89 20.33
N TRP A 3 42.45 7.41 19.11
CA TRP A 3 41.80 6.73 17.98
C TRP A 3 42.38 5.33 17.76
N ALA A 4 43.71 5.19 17.83
CA ALA A 4 44.40 3.92 17.68
C ALA A 4 43.97 2.89 18.73
N GLU A 5 43.94 3.30 19.99
CA GLU A 5 43.51 2.46 21.11
C GLU A 5 42.05 1.99 20.96
N ALA A 6 41.14 2.90 20.59
CA ALA A 6 39.74 2.56 20.36
C ALA A 6 39.57 1.55 19.20
N THR A 7 40.26 1.77 18.09
CA THR A 7 40.18 0.87 16.92
C THR A 7 40.76 -0.51 17.20
N GLU A 8 41.85 -0.60 17.98
CA GLU A 8 42.46 -1.88 18.36
C GLU A 8 41.50 -2.69 19.24
N MET A 9 40.87 -2.04 20.23
CA MET A 9 39.87 -2.68 21.08
C MET A 9 38.67 -3.19 20.28
N ILE A 10 38.13 -2.37 19.36
CA ILE A 10 36.99 -2.74 18.51
C ILE A 10 37.37 -3.91 17.61
N ALA A 11 38.52 -3.85 16.93
CA ALA A 11 38.98 -4.92 16.05
C ALA A 11 39.20 -6.25 16.80
N ALA A 12 39.84 -6.19 17.98
CA ALA A 12 40.05 -7.37 18.82
C ALA A 12 38.72 -8.02 19.26
N ALA A 13 37.72 -7.21 19.63
CA ALA A 13 36.39 -7.70 19.98
C ALA A 13 35.71 -8.39 18.79
N HIS A 14 35.75 -7.79 17.58
CA HIS A 14 35.19 -8.40 16.37
C HIS A 14 35.87 -9.74 16.05
N VAL A 15 37.20 -9.77 16.02
CA VAL A 15 37.97 -10.99 15.71
C VAL A 15 37.67 -12.09 16.74
N HIS A 16 37.62 -11.75 18.03
CA HIS A 16 37.29 -12.71 19.08
C HIS A 16 35.88 -13.26 18.94
N THR A 17 34.88 -12.40 18.74
CA THR A 17 33.48 -12.81 18.60
C THR A 17 33.27 -13.69 17.38
N ILE A 18 33.80 -13.29 16.23
CA ILE A 18 33.71 -14.05 14.98
C ILE A 18 34.34 -15.45 15.16
N LYS A 19 35.55 -15.51 15.73
CA LYS A 19 36.27 -16.78 15.91
C LYS A 19 35.58 -17.72 16.90
N THR A 20 35.05 -17.19 18.01
CA THR A 20 34.54 -17.99 19.12
C THR A 20 33.07 -18.38 18.91
N TYR A 21 32.25 -17.51 18.33
CA TYR A 21 30.79 -17.66 18.30
C TYR A 21 30.18 -17.62 16.90
N GLY A 22 30.92 -17.12 15.90
CA GLY A 22 30.42 -16.91 14.55
C GLY A 22 30.21 -15.43 14.22
N PRO A 23 30.24 -15.06 12.94
CA PRO A 23 30.18 -13.66 12.52
C PRO A 23 28.79 -13.02 12.72
N ASP A 24 27.73 -13.82 12.73
CA ASP A 24 26.35 -13.38 12.99
C ASP A 24 26.10 -12.95 14.45
N ARG A 25 27.09 -13.06 15.33
CA ARG A 25 27.08 -12.44 16.68
C ARG A 25 27.58 -11.00 16.68
N VAL A 26 27.95 -10.46 15.53
CA VAL A 26 28.19 -9.03 15.30
C VAL A 26 27.00 -8.46 14.56
N ALA A 27 26.38 -7.43 15.13
CA ALA A 27 25.24 -6.74 14.53
C ALA A 27 25.52 -5.24 14.36
N GLY A 28 25.01 -4.67 13.27
CA GLY A 28 25.00 -3.23 13.01
C GLY A 28 23.58 -2.69 12.88
N PHE A 29 23.31 -1.57 13.54
CA PHE A 29 22.07 -0.82 13.38
C PHE A 29 22.40 0.58 12.84
N SER A 30 21.89 0.89 11.65
CA SER A 30 22.04 2.20 11.02
C SER A 30 20.82 2.43 10.12
N PRO A 31 19.88 3.34 10.47
CA PRO A 31 18.62 3.48 9.77
C PRO A 31 18.71 4.46 8.58
N ILE A 32 17.63 4.57 7.80
CA ILE A 32 17.36 5.58 6.77
C ILE A 32 18.57 5.94 5.87
N PRO A 33 18.96 5.08 4.92
CA PRO A 33 20.07 5.35 4.00
C PRO A 33 19.84 6.60 3.12
N ALA A 34 18.58 6.95 2.82
CA ALA A 34 18.23 8.06 1.93
C ALA A 34 18.71 9.44 2.45
N MET A 35 18.83 9.62 3.77
CA MET A 35 19.28 10.89 4.37
C MET A 35 20.79 11.10 4.21
N SER A 36 21.58 10.03 4.18
CA SER A 36 23.04 10.09 4.06
C SER A 36 23.63 8.75 3.61
N MET A 37 23.54 8.47 2.31
CA MET A 37 23.82 7.15 1.73
C MET A 37 25.22 6.62 2.06
N VAL A 38 26.26 7.46 1.94
CA VAL A 38 27.64 7.04 2.19
C VAL A 38 27.90 6.79 3.68
N SER A 39 27.35 7.62 4.56
CA SER A 39 27.48 7.43 6.01
C SER A 39 26.84 6.13 6.48
N HIS A 40 25.67 5.78 5.92
CA HIS A 40 25.04 4.49 6.16
C HIS A 40 25.90 3.34 5.61
N ALA A 41 26.33 3.46 4.35
CA ALA A 41 27.11 2.43 3.65
C ALA A 41 28.46 2.13 4.30
N ALA A 42 29.10 3.12 4.94
CA ALA A 42 30.39 2.92 5.61
C ALA A 42 30.32 1.84 6.70
N GLY A 43 29.29 1.92 7.55
CA GLY A 43 29.07 0.93 8.62
C GLY A 43 28.53 -0.39 8.08
N SER A 44 27.51 -0.34 7.22
CA SER A 44 26.87 -1.56 6.72
C SER A 44 27.82 -2.42 5.90
N ARG A 45 28.62 -1.80 5.01
CA ARG A 45 29.64 -2.52 4.23
C ARG A 45 30.69 -3.18 5.12
N PHE A 46 31.13 -2.53 6.20
CA PHE A 46 32.08 -3.13 7.13
C PHE A 46 31.49 -4.38 7.80
N VAL A 47 30.28 -4.26 8.35
CA VAL A 47 29.58 -5.34 9.05
C VAL A 47 29.30 -6.52 8.09
N GLU A 48 28.85 -6.24 6.87
CA GLU A 48 28.56 -7.27 5.87
C GLU A 48 29.83 -7.98 5.38
N LEU A 49 30.94 -7.26 5.19
CA LEU A 49 32.22 -7.85 4.76
C LEU A 49 32.80 -8.84 5.77
N ILE A 50 32.53 -8.64 7.06
CA ILE A 50 32.95 -9.58 8.12
C ILE A 50 31.90 -10.68 8.39
N GLY A 51 30.78 -10.69 7.65
CA GLY A 51 29.69 -11.67 7.79
C GLY A 51 28.71 -11.38 8.92
N GLY A 52 28.71 -10.16 9.47
CA GLY A 52 27.78 -9.72 10.50
C GLY A 52 26.40 -9.38 9.95
N VAL A 53 25.47 -9.09 10.85
CA VAL A 53 24.05 -8.85 10.51
C VAL A 53 23.72 -7.36 10.55
N MET A 54 23.20 -6.83 9.45
CA MET A 54 22.52 -5.54 9.43
C MET A 54 21.04 -5.72 9.79
N THR A 55 20.55 -4.94 10.75
CA THR A 55 19.15 -4.97 11.17
C THR A 55 18.29 -4.05 10.31
N SER A 56 17.02 -4.41 10.10
CA SER A 56 16.03 -3.55 9.45
C SER A 56 15.65 -2.34 10.32
N PHE A 57 14.97 -1.37 9.72
CA PHE A 57 14.53 -0.15 10.40
C PHE A 57 13.07 0.23 10.10
N TYR A 58 12.59 0.02 8.87
CA TYR A 58 11.33 0.59 8.41
C TYR A 58 10.11 -0.09 9.04
N ASP A 59 10.18 -1.42 9.15
CA ASP A 59 9.26 -2.24 9.93
C ASP A 59 9.38 -1.96 11.44
N TRP A 60 10.61 -1.84 11.95
CA TRP A 60 10.90 -1.61 13.37
C TRP A 60 10.37 -0.28 13.89
N TYR A 61 10.45 0.78 13.09
CA TYR A 61 9.90 2.10 13.43
C TYR A 61 8.37 2.18 13.28
N ALA A 62 7.74 1.12 12.77
CA ALA A 62 6.34 1.11 12.37
C ALA A 62 6.01 2.15 11.28
N ASP A 63 7.03 2.54 10.49
CA ASP A 63 6.85 3.42 9.33
C ASP A 63 6.46 2.63 8.08
N LEU A 64 6.78 1.33 8.00
CA LEU A 64 6.31 0.43 6.95
C LEU A 64 4.79 0.23 7.08
N PRO A 65 3.97 0.75 6.15
CA PRO A 65 2.55 0.46 6.12
C PRO A 65 2.36 -0.96 5.59
N VAL A 66 2.13 -1.92 6.49
CA VAL A 66 1.95 -3.36 6.16
C VAL A 66 0.87 -3.58 5.07
N ALA A 67 -0.09 -2.66 4.95
CA ALA A 67 -1.09 -2.67 3.90
C ALA A 67 -0.52 -2.47 2.48
N SER A 68 0.57 -1.70 2.30
CA SER A 68 1.14 -1.44 0.96
C SER A 68 1.64 -2.73 0.30
N PRO A 69 2.48 -3.56 0.95
CA PRO A 69 2.85 -4.86 0.39
C PRO A 69 1.65 -5.81 0.19
N GLN A 70 0.62 -5.72 1.03
CA GLN A 70 -0.57 -6.58 0.92
C GLN A 70 -1.45 -6.20 -0.29
N VAL A 71 -1.60 -4.91 -0.57
CA VAL A 71 -2.50 -4.40 -1.62
C VAL A 71 -1.78 -4.24 -2.96
N PHE A 72 -0.55 -3.71 -2.94
CA PHE A 72 0.18 -3.33 -4.16
C PHE A 72 1.43 -4.18 -4.42
N GLY A 73 1.87 -4.99 -3.46
CA GLY A 73 3.13 -5.74 -3.57
C GLY A 73 4.37 -4.84 -3.52
N ASP A 74 4.23 -3.59 -3.11
CA ASP A 74 5.31 -2.60 -3.00
C ASP A 74 5.59 -2.23 -1.54
N GLN A 75 6.84 -1.89 -1.22
CA GLN A 75 7.23 -1.49 0.14
C GLN A 75 6.50 -0.22 0.57
N THR A 76 6.66 0.87 -0.18
CA THR A 76 5.96 2.16 -0.06
C THR A 76 6.40 3.05 -1.22
N ASP A 77 5.44 3.40 -2.07
CA ASP A 77 5.58 4.46 -3.07
C ASP A 77 4.40 5.42 -2.91
N VAL A 78 4.69 6.72 -2.97
CA VAL A 78 3.72 7.79 -2.67
C VAL A 78 3.96 8.98 -3.59
N PRO A 79 2.90 9.74 -3.95
CA PRO A 79 3.07 10.96 -4.72
C PRO A 79 3.92 11.99 -3.97
N GLU A 80 4.65 12.81 -4.72
CA GLU A 80 5.41 13.94 -4.17
C GLU A 80 4.48 15.01 -3.60
N SER A 81 5.01 15.90 -2.75
CA SER A 81 4.22 16.97 -2.13
C SER A 81 3.67 17.98 -3.13
N GLY A 82 4.37 18.17 -4.27
CA GLY A 82 3.89 19.03 -5.36
C GLY A 82 2.56 18.56 -5.96
N ASP A 83 2.27 17.25 -5.94
CA ASP A 83 1.03 16.68 -6.45
C ASP A 83 -0.20 17.06 -5.59
N TRP A 84 0.02 17.49 -4.33
CA TRP A 84 -1.07 17.97 -3.47
C TRP A 84 -1.74 19.23 -4.03
N TRP A 85 -1.02 20.01 -4.85
CA TRP A 85 -1.53 21.18 -5.54
C TRP A 85 -2.61 20.85 -6.59
N ASP A 86 -2.58 19.63 -7.13
CA ASP A 86 -3.50 19.19 -8.18
C ASP A 86 -4.75 18.50 -7.63
N ALA A 87 -4.78 18.19 -6.33
CA ALA A 87 -5.95 17.63 -5.67
C ALA A 87 -7.05 18.67 -5.45
N ALA A 88 -8.29 18.36 -5.86
CA ALA A 88 -9.48 19.17 -5.54
C ALA A 88 -10.03 18.88 -4.13
N TYR A 89 -9.65 17.75 -3.53
CA TYR A 89 -10.11 17.32 -2.21
C TYR A 89 -8.99 16.57 -1.49
N LEU A 90 -8.63 17.01 -0.29
CA LEU A 90 -7.58 16.44 0.54
C LEU A 90 -8.12 16.05 1.91
N ILE A 91 -7.77 14.84 2.37
CA ILE A 91 -8.05 14.38 3.74
C ILE A 91 -6.71 14.18 4.45
N MET A 92 -6.40 15.08 5.38
CA MET A 92 -5.28 14.92 6.32
C MET A 92 -5.72 13.99 7.45
N TRP A 93 -5.54 12.69 7.26
CA TRP A 93 -5.94 11.67 8.23
C TRP A 93 -4.75 11.23 9.09
N GLY A 94 -4.77 11.54 10.39
CA GLY A 94 -3.69 11.15 11.31
C GLY A 94 -2.31 11.76 10.98
N SER A 95 -2.27 12.80 10.14
CA SER A 95 -1.03 13.42 9.66
C SER A 95 -0.97 14.91 10.00
N ASN A 96 -0.08 15.28 10.93
CA ASN A 96 0.12 16.67 11.34
C ASN A 96 1.11 17.41 10.42
N VAL A 97 0.70 17.60 9.16
CA VAL A 97 1.51 18.13 8.05
C VAL A 97 2.34 19.39 8.42
N PRO A 98 1.80 20.42 9.08
CA PRO A 98 2.60 21.63 9.39
C PRO A 98 3.79 21.38 10.32
N ILE A 99 3.74 20.32 11.14
CA ILE A 99 4.77 20.01 12.13
C ILE A 99 5.71 18.91 11.62
N THR A 100 5.19 17.86 11.00
CA THR A 100 5.99 16.71 10.57
C THR A 100 6.44 16.77 9.12
N ARG A 101 5.90 17.72 8.34
CA ARG A 101 6.26 18.00 6.94
C ARG A 101 6.37 19.51 6.69
N THR A 102 6.96 20.25 7.64
CA THR A 102 7.13 21.71 7.57
C THR A 102 7.59 22.25 6.22
N PRO A 103 8.62 21.68 5.54
CA PRO A 103 9.05 22.22 4.25
C PRO A 103 8.02 22.07 3.13
N ASP A 104 7.12 21.10 3.23
CA ASP A 104 6.12 20.79 2.21
C ASP A 104 4.72 21.34 2.52
N ALA A 105 4.48 21.78 3.76
CA ALA A 105 3.16 22.17 4.23
C ALA A 105 2.50 23.30 3.42
N HIS A 106 3.31 24.12 2.74
CA HIS A 106 2.80 25.18 1.87
C HIS A 106 1.94 24.63 0.73
N TRP A 107 2.26 23.47 0.14
CA TRP A 107 1.49 22.88 -0.95
C TRP A 107 0.03 22.63 -0.54
N MET A 108 -0.18 22.05 0.64
CA MET A 108 -1.52 21.83 1.18
C MET A 108 -2.25 23.15 1.46
N ALA A 109 -1.56 24.12 2.05
CA ALA A 109 -2.17 25.41 2.37
C ALA A 109 -2.53 26.21 1.10
N GLU A 110 -1.66 26.19 0.09
CA GLU A 110 -1.81 26.92 -1.16
C GLU A 110 -2.88 26.26 -2.06
N ALA A 111 -3.00 24.93 -2.07
CA ALA A 111 -4.05 24.22 -2.81
C ALA A 111 -5.46 24.73 -2.47
N ARG A 112 -5.68 25.17 -1.23
CA ARG A 112 -6.94 25.79 -0.79
C ARG A 112 -7.27 27.08 -1.52
N TYR A 113 -6.27 27.89 -1.88
CA TYR A 113 -6.50 29.10 -2.68
C TYR A 113 -6.91 28.79 -4.13
N ARG A 114 -6.65 27.58 -4.61
CA ARG A 114 -7.16 27.06 -5.89
C ARG A 114 -8.58 26.47 -5.76
N GLY A 115 -9.13 26.42 -4.55
CA GLY A 115 -10.45 25.88 -4.27
C GLY A 115 -10.46 24.43 -3.80
N ALA A 116 -9.30 23.84 -3.48
CA ALA A 116 -9.27 22.51 -2.88
C ALA A 116 -9.92 22.52 -1.49
N LYS A 117 -10.79 21.54 -1.21
CA LYS A 117 -11.32 21.34 0.15
C LYS A 117 -10.35 20.47 0.96
N VAL A 118 -10.03 20.91 2.17
CA VAL A 118 -9.14 20.19 3.10
C VAL A 118 -9.92 19.76 4.33
N VAL A 119 -9.94 18.47 4.61
CA VAL A 119 -10.55 17.89 5.81
C VAL A 119 -9.46 17.29 6.70
N THR A 120 -9.59 17.45 8.01
CA THR A 120 -8.73 16.79 8.99
C THR A 120 -9.47 15.73 9.77
N VAL A 121 -8.84 14.57 9.94
CA VAL A 121 -9.32 13.51 10.83
C VAL A 121 -8.25 13.27 11.90
N SER A 122 -8.56 13.68 13.12
CA SER A 122 -7.66 13.59 14.28
C SER A 122 -8.48 13.60 15.58
N PRO A 123 -8.07 12.84 16.62
CA PRO A 123 -8.79 12.82 17.90
C PRO A 123 -8.72 14.16 18.66
N ASP A 124 -7.63 14.89 18.49
CA ASP A 124 -7.37 16.19 19.09
C ASP A 124 -7.39 17.31 18.04
N TYR A 125 -7.50 18.55 18.53
CA TYR A 125 -7.40 19.76 17.71
C TYR A 125 -5.90 20.04 17.44
N ALA A 126 -5.34 19.30 16.50
CA ALA A 126 -3.94 19.36 16.14
C ALA A 126 -3.60 20.61 15.29
N ASP A 127 -2.31 20.88 15.12
CA ASP A 127 -1.83 22.07 14.38
C ASP A 127 -2.29 22.10 12.91
N ASN A 128 -2.51 20.95 12.29
CA ASN A 128 -3.05 20.85 10.93
C ASN A 128 -4.52 21.30 10.85
N THR A 129 -5.30 21.16 11.93
CA THR A 129 -6.74 21.45 11.98
C THR A 129 -7.03 22.93 11.68
N LYS A 130 -6.14 23.85 12.09
CA LYS A 130 -6.31 25.29 11.81
C LYS A 130 -6.26 25.64 10.31
N PHE A 131 -5.73 24.75 9.48
CA PHE A 131 -5.63 24.92 8.04
C PHE A 131 -6.72 24.16 7.27
N ALA A 132 -7.55 23.38 7.95
CA ALA A 132 -8.63 22.61 7.34
C ALA A 132 -9.93 23.41 7.26
N ASP A 133 -10.78 23.05 6.30
CA ASP A 133 -12.13 23.58 6.18
C ASP A 133 -13.09 22.85 7.13
N GLU A 134 -12.82 21.57 7.40
CA GLU A 134 -13.58 20.74 8.36
C GLU A 134 -12.65 19.89 9.24
N TRP A 135 -13.09 19.68 10.48
CA TRP A 135 -12.45 18.80 11.45
C TRP A 135 -13.39 17.68 11.86
N MET A 136 -12.93 16.45 11.71
CA MET A 136 -13.60 15.24 12.17
C MET A 136 -12.86 14.67 13.39
N PRO A 137 -13.38 14.87 14.62
CA PRO A 137 -12.79 14.32 15.83
C PRO A 137 -13.08 12.82 15.96
N CYS A 138 -12.33 12.00 15.23
CA CYS A 138 -12.43 10.54 15.33
C CYS A 138 -11.69 10.05 16.58
N ALA A 139 -12.29 9.16 17.37
CA ALA A 139 -11.62 8.60 18.54
C ALA A 139 -10.38 7.80 18.11
N ALA A 140 -9.27 7.98 18.83
CA ALA A 140 -8.00 7.38 18.49
C ALA A 140 -8.10 5.85 18.33
N GLY A 141 -7.64 5.34 17.19
CA GLY A 141 -7.66 3.90 16.88
C GLY A 141 -9.00 3.37 16.37
N THR A 142 -10.00 4.25 16.15
CA THR A 142 -11.31 3.87 15.59
C THR A 142 -11.50 4.32 14.14
N ASP A 143 -10.44 4.86 13.53
CA ASP A 143 -10.40 5.38 12.17
C ASP A 143 -10.86 4.36 11.11
N ALA A 144 -10.56 3.09 11.32
CA ALA A 144 -11.00 2.01 10.43
C ALA A 144 -12.54 1.90 10.37
N ALA A 145 -13.25 2.13 11.48
CA ALA A 145 -14.71 2.11 11.48
C ALA A 145 -15.28 3.27 10.65
N LEU A 146 -14.66 4.46 10.74
CA LEU A 146 -15.02 5.60 9.91
C LEU A 146 -14.74 5.33 8.43
N ALA A 147 -13.57 4.78 8.09
CA ALA A 147 -13.22 4.43 6.72
C ALA A 147 -14.17 3.37 6.13
N MET A 148 -14.57 2.36 6.90
CA MET A 148 -15.54 1.35 6.48
C MET A 148 -16.94 1.95 6.25
N ALA A 149 -17.35 2.91 7.09
CA ALA A 149 -18.63 3.62 6.90
C ALA A 149 -18.61 4.49 5.63
N MET A 150 -17.49 5.19 5.37
CA MET A 150 -17.30 5.94 4.12
C MET A 150 -17.32 5.01 2.90
N GLY A 151 -16.61 3.88 2.98
CA GLY A 151 -16.60 2.86 1.93
C GLY A 151 -18.00 2.29 1.66
N HIS A 152 -18.80 2.06 2.70
CA HIS A 152 -20.19 1.61 2.55
C HIS A 152 -21.04 2.60 1.74
N VAL A 153 -20.94 3.90 2.02
CA VAL A 153 -21.68 4.93 1.26
C VAL A 153 -21.21 4.98 -0.18
N ILE A 154 -19.89 5.00 -0.42
CA ILE A 154 -19.31 5.02 -1.78
C ILE A 154 -19.76 3.80 -2.59
N LEU A 155 -19.69 2.59 -2.01
CA LEU A 155 -20.13 1.36 -2.68
C LEU A 155 -21.63 1.39 -2.96
N SER A 156 -22.44 1.76 -1.97
CA SER A 156 -23.90 1.77 -2.11
C SER A 156 -24.37 2.78 -3.14
N GLU A 157 -23.87 4.01 -3.10
CA GLU A 157 -24.35 5.07 -3.97
C GLU A 157 -23.68 5.03 -5.35
N CYS A 158 -22.35 4.83 -5.40
CA CYS A 158 -21.61 4.97 -6.65
C CYS A 158 -21.42 3.66 -7.42
N TYR A 159 -21.44 2.49 -6.76
CA TYR A 159 -21.27 1.19 -7.43
C TYR A 159 -22.57 0.39 -7.58
N VAL A 160 -23.56 0.60 -6.71
CA VAL A 160 -24.85 -0.11 -6.79
C VAL A 160 -25.94 0.76 -7.39
N GLN A 161 -26.21 1.94 -6.81
CA GLN A 161 -27.34 2.76 -7.24
C GLN A 161 -27.07 3.52 -8.55
N GLN A 162 -25.95 4.27 -8.62
CA GLN A 162 -25.65 5.11 -9.77
C GLN A 162 -24.74 4.44 -10.80
N GLN A 163 -23.88 3.52 -10.38
CA GLN A 163 -22.87 2.86 -11.23
C GLN A 163 -22.01 3.87 -12.01
N VAL A 164 -21.32 4.76 -11.28
CA VAL A 164 -20.48 5.82 -11.86
C VAL A 164 -19.45 5.21 -12.83
N PRO A 165 -19.49 5.53 -14.15
CA PRO A 165 -18.73 4.80 -15.15
C PRO A 165 -17.22 4.76 -14.91
N PHE A 166 -16.64 5.87 -14.44
CA PHE A 166 -15.21 5.93 -14.13
C PHE A 166 -14.84 4.97 -12.98
N PHE A 167 -15.68 4.85 -11.95
CA PHE A 167 -15.39 4.02 -10.77
C PHE A 167 -15.53 2.52 -11.07
N THR A 168 -16.60 2.14 -11.79
CA THR A 168 -16.84 0.74 -12.16
C THR A 168 -15.78 0.25 -13.14
N ASP A 169 -15.41 1.08 -14.12
CA ASP A 169 -14.34 0.80 -15.06
C ASP A 169 -12.99 0.66 -14.35
N TYR A 170 -12.61 1.63 -13.50
CA TYR A 170 -11.35 1.56 -12.76
C TYR A 170 -11.25 0.28 -11.90
N ALA A 171 -12.30 -0.02 -11.13
CA ALA A 171 -12.37 -1.22 -10.30
C ALA A 171 -12.22 -2.50 -11.12
N ARG A 172 -12.90 -2.58 -12.28
CA ARG A 172 -12.79 -3.73 -13.18
C ARG A 172 -11.37 -3.95 -13.67
N ARG A 173 -10.61 -2.89 -13.98
CA ARG A 173 -9.29 -3.02 -14.63
C ARG A 173 -8.09 -3.07 -13.69
N TYR A 174 -8.18 -2.40 -12.55
CA TYR A 174 -7.01 -2.13 -11.71
C TYR A 174 -7.11 -2.75 -10.32
N THR A 175 -8.13 -3.58 -10.07
CA THR A 175 -8.31 -4.28 -8.80
C THR A 175 -8.58 -5.77 -9.04
N ASP A 176 -8.50 -6.55 -7.96
CA ASP A 176 -8.85 -7.96 -7.92
C ASP A 176 -10.34 -8.21 -7.61
N LEU A 177 -11.17 -7.17 -7.51
CA LEU A 177 -12.61 -7.30 -7.30
C LEU A 177 -13.33 -8.24 -8.28
N PRO A 178 -12.97 -8.36 -9.58
CA PRO A 178 -13.63 -9.31 -10.48
C PRO A 178 -13.14 -10.75 -10.35
N PHE A 179 -12.17 -11.04 -9.47
CA PHE A 179 -11.56 -12.37 -9.39
C PHE A 179 -12.47 -13.34 -8.66
N LEU A 180 -12.60 -14.54 -9.21
CA LEU A 180 -13.42 -15.59 -8.61
C LEU A 180 -12.71 -16.18 -7.39
N ILE A 181 -13.47 -16.38 -6.31
CA ILE A 181 -13.01 -17.05 -5.09
C ILE A 181 -13.70 -18.40 -4.92
N LYS A 182 -13.01 -19.34 -4.27
CA LYS A 182 -13.59 -20.61 -3.85
C LYS A 182 -14.43 -20.38 -2.58
N LEU A 183 -15.52 -21.13 -2.45
CA LEU A 183 -16.29 -21.19 -1.20
C LEU A 183 -15.99 -22.53 -0.52
N GLU A 184 -15.76 -22.48 0.79
CA GLU A 184 -15.48 -23.65 1.63
C GLU A 184 -16.64 -23.88 2.60
N GLU A 185 -17.05 -25.13 2.77
CA GLU A 185 -18.02 -25.51 3.80
C GLU A 185 -17.37 -25.52 5.19
N ARG A 186 -18.00 -24.84 6.15
CA ARG A 186 -17.63 -24.88 7.57
C ARG A 186 -18.88 -25.01 8.43
N GLY A 187 -19.18 -26.23 8.84
CA GLY A 187 -20.44 -26.55 9.50
C GLY A 187 -21.60 -26.28 8.54
N ASP A 188 -22.56 -25.47 8.96
CA ASP A 188 -23.75 -25.11 8.17
C ASP A 188 -23.57 -23.82 7.34
N ALA A 189 -22.33 -23.31 7.18
CA ALA A 189 -22.05 -22.07 6.47
C ALA A 189 -21.00 -22.23 5.36
N LEU A 190 -21.11 -21.39 4.33
CA LEU A 190 -20.07 -21.20 3.33
C LEU A 190 -19.20 -20.01 3.73
N VAL A 191 -17.88 -20.17 3.64
CA VAL A 191 -16.90 -19.11 3.91
C VAL A 191 -16.01 -18.87 2.68
N PRO A 192 -15.52 -17.63 2.47
CA PRO A 192 -14.58 -17.35 1.40
C PRO A 192 -13.25 -18.09 1.63
N GLY A 193 -12.80 -18.81 0.61
CA GLY A 193 -11.51 -19.48 0.54
C GLY A 193 -10.51 -18.69 -0.33
N LYS A 194 -9.56 -19.41 -0.95
CA LYS A 194 -8.57 -18.82 -1.87
C LYS A 194 -9.21 -18.43 -3.21
N ASN A 195 -8.52 -17.57 -3.97
CA ASN A 195 -8.82 -17.36 -5.38
C ASN A 195 -8.93 -18.69 -6.13
N LEU A 196 -9.92 -18.77 -7.02
CA LEU A 196 -10.02 -19.84 -8.01
C LEU A 196 -8.90 -19.65 -9.03
N SER A 197 -8.16 -20.70 -9.31
CA SER A 197 -7.01 -20.67 -10.23
C SER A 197 -7.28 -21.42 -11.53
N ALA A 198 -6.47 -21.15 -12.56
CA ALA A 198 -6.50 -21.88 -13.83
C ALA A 198 -6.31 -23.40 -13.63
N ALA A 199 -5.49 -23.80 -12.64
CA ALA A 199 -5.28 -25.20 -12.30
C ALA A 199 -6.56 -25.85 -11.72
N ASP A 200 -7.33 -25.11 -10.91
CA ASP A 200 -8.56 -25.62 -10.30
C ASP A 200 -9.64 -25.94 -11.37
N ILE A 201 -9.60 -25.27 -12.52
CA ILE A 201 -10.53 -25.48 -13.66
C ILE A 201 -9.93 -26.34 -14.78
N GLY A 202 -8.77 -26.98 -14.54
CA GLY A 202 -8.14 -27.89 -15.49
C GLY A 202 -7.51 -27.23 -16.72
N GLN A 203 -7.25 -25.92 -16.69
CA GLN A 203 -6.55 -25.23 -17.79
C GLN A 203 -5.03 -25.49 -17.74
N THR A 204 -4.48 -25.99 -18.84
CA THR A 204 -3.05 -26.27 -18.98
C THR A 204 -2.31 -25.04 -19.49
N VAL A 205 -1.96 -24.14 -18.58
CA VAL A 205 -1.11 -22.97 -18.85
C VAL A 205 0.11 -22.97 -17.92
N GLU A 206 1.19 -22.30 -18.32
CA GLU A 206 2.37 -22.14 -17.45
C GLU A 206 1.97 -21.50 -16.12
N ASN A 207 2.45 -22.05 -15.00
CA ASN A 207 2.14 -21.58 -13.64
C ASN A 207 0.64 -21.49 -13.32
N ALA A 208 -0.17 -22.42 -13.84
CA ALA A 208 -1.64 -22.43 -13.69
C ALA A 208 -2.13 -22.27 -12.24
N ALA A 209 -1.40 -22.79 -11.24
CA ALA A 209 -1.76 -22.66 -9.83
C ALA A 209 -1.67 -21.22 -9.28
N PHE A 210 -0.96 -20.33 -9.98
CA PHE A 210 -0.75 -18.91 -9.59
C PHE A 210 -1.51 -17.94 -10.48
N LYS A 211 -2.39 -18.44 -11.36
CA LYS A 211 -3.17 -17.63 -12.30
C LYS A 211 -4.63 -17.61 -11.86
N PRO A 212 -5.09 -16.58 -11.13
CA PRO A 212 -6.49 -16.44 -10.78
C PRO A 212 -7.35 -16.26 -12.03
N VAL A 213 -8.65 -16.54 -11.93
CA VAL A 213 -9.59 -16.47 -13.05
C VAL A 213 -10.72 -15.48 -12.81
N VAL A 214 -11.31 -14.99 -13.89
CA VAL A 214 -12.47 -14.08 -13.89
C VAL A 214 -13.59 -14.65 -14.77
N LEU A 215 -14.81 -14.14 -14.59
CA LEU A 215 -15.93 -14.41 -15.50
C LEU A 215 -15.96 -13.33 -16.58
N ASP A 216 -15.81 -13.71 -17.85
CA ASP A 216 -16.00 -12.81 -18.97
C ASP A 216 -17.49 -12.65 -19.28
N GLU A 217 -18.01 -11.43 -19.11
CA GLU A 217 -19.42 -11.09 -19.36
C GLU A 217 -19.81 -11.23 -20.85
N ALA A 218 -18.88 -11.02 -21.78
CA ALA A 218 -19.18 -11.06 -23.21
C ALA A 218 -19.38 -12.49 -23.73
N THR A 219 -18.59 -13.44 -23.20
CA THR A 219 -18.64 -14.85 -23.60
C THR A 219 -19.36 -15.74 -22.59
N ASN A 220 -19.66 -15.22 -21.40
CA ASN A 220 -20.16 -15.96 -20.25
C ASN A 220 -19.28 -17.18 -19.91
N SER A 221 -17.96 -17.00 -19.97
CA SER A 221 -16.97 -18.07 -19.78
C SER A 221 -15.88 -17.68 -18.79
N ILE A 222 -15.26 -18.68 -18.15
CA ILE A 222 -14.17 -18.45 -17.19
C ILE A 222 -12.86 -18.33 -17.97
N VAL A 223 -12.16 -17.22 -17.75
CA VAL A 223 -10.91 -16.89 -18.45
C VAL A 223 -9.80 -16.52 -17.47
N VAL A 224 -8.55 -16.71 -17.89
CA VAL A 224 -7.37 -16.20 -17.19
C VAL A 224 -7.06 -14.81 -17.74
N PRO A 225 -7.11 -13.73 -16.92
CA PRO A 225 -6.77 -12.39 -17.38
C PRO A 225 -5.27 -12.33 -17.75
N THR A 226 -4.93 -11.63 -18.84
CA THR A 226 -3.52 -11.42 -19.23
C THR A 226 -2.99 -10.10 -18.67
N ALA A 227 -1.73 -10.06 -18.25
CA ALA A 227 -1.13 -8.90 -17.56
C ALA A 227 -1.01 -7.61 -18.40
N GLN A 228 -1.24 -7.65 -19.72
CA GLN A 228 -1.08 -6.50 -20.63
C GLN A 228 -2.27 -6.26 -21.57
N SER A 229 -3.28 -7.13 -21.59
CA SER A 229 -4.44 -6.98 -22.46
C SER A 229 -5.70 -7.49 -21.76
N ASP A 230 -6.77 -6.71 -21.89
CA ASP A 230 -8.15 -7.15 -21.73
C ASP A 230 -8.78 -7.22 -20.33
N PHE A 231 -8.54 -6.19 -19.52
CA PHE A 231 -9.68 -5.59 -18.81
C PHE A 231 -10.48 -4.59 -19.68
N ALA A 232 -10.06 -4.41 -20.94
CA ALA A 232 -10.66 -3.54 -21.94
C ALA A 232 -11.57 -4.27 -22.95
N THR A 233 -11.81 -5.59 -22.83
CA THR A 233 -12.83 -6.33 -23.61
C THR A 233 -14.24 -6.16 -23.05
N ALA A 234 -14.59 -4.91 -22.71
CA ALA A 234 -15.97 -4.41 -22.70
C ALA A 234 -16.16 -3.33 -23.78
N ARG A 235 -15.37 -3.38 -24.87
CA ARG A 235 -15.43 -2.41 -25.97
C ARG A 235 -15.79 -2.97 -27.34
N THR A 236 -16.46 -4.13 -27.38
CA THR A 236 -17.09 -4.64 -28.61
C THR A 236 -18.57 -4.96 -28.39
N ALA A 237 -19.32 -4.01 -27.82
CA ALA A 237 -20.79 -3.98 -27.87
C ALA A 237 -21.40 -2.56 -27.77
N LEU A 238 -20.57 -1.49 -27.83
CA LEU A 238 -21.05 -0.10 -27.82
C LEU A 238 -21.28 0.48 -29.23
N GLU A 239 -21.04 -0.30 -30.29
CA GLU A 239 -21.37 0.07 -31.68
C GLU A 239 -22.60 -0.68 -32.23
N SER A 240 -23.23 -1.58 -31.46
CA SER A 240 -24.34 -2.42 -31.94
C SER A 240 -25.68 -2.26 -31.21
N GLY A 241 -25.87 -1.19 -30.42
CA GLY A 241 -27.21 -0.64 -30.13
C GLY A 241 -28.29 -1.62 -29.68
N ILE A 242 -28.01 -2.58 -28.80
CA ILE A 242 -29.04 -3.47 -28.23
C ILE A 242 -28.99 -3.39 -26.70
N TRP A 243 -29.93 -2.61 -26.16
CA TRP A 243 -30.34 -2.66 -24.77
C TRP A 243 -31.26 -3.87 -24.58
N THR A 244 -30.99 -4.71 -23.59
CA THR A 244 -32.05 -5.47 -22.92
C THR A 244 -31.72 -5.63 -21.44
N SER A 245 -32.55 -4.99 -20.62
CA SER A 245 -32.73 -5.22 -19.19
C SER A 245 -33.13 -6.66 -18.91
N VAL A 246 -32.55 -7.32 -17.90
CA VAL A 246 -33.26 -8.34 -17.11
C VAL A 246 -32.67 -8.38 -15.67
N THR A 247 -33.52 -7.99 -14.72
CA THR A 247 -33.58 -8.23 -13.25
C THR A 247 -32.31 -8.25 -12.41
#